data_AF-J9SL23-F1
#
_entry.id   AF-J9SL23-F1
#
_cell.length_a   1.000
_cell.length_b   1.000
_cell.length_c   1.000
_cell.angle_alpha   90.00
_cell.angle_beta   90.00
_cell.angle_gamma   90.00
#
_symmetry.space_group_name_H-M   'P 1'
#
loop_
_entity.id
_entity.type
_entity.pdbx_description
1 polymer ?
#
loop_
_entity_poly.entity_id
_entity_poly.type
_entity_poly.pdbx_seq_one_letter_code
_entity_poly.pdbx_strand_id
1 'polypeptide(L)'
;MLRRGVSTDDERRQPRRSMCSRAPMRSSDDLAADGRTRHYGEFYGVTEAPGTDDREMLVVWGNCQAEALRIVLSSSPDLPFRTVRVPPVHELESSDLARVEHLVRRAAVIVSQPVRAGYRGLPIGGPDLADMAPSASVIVWPVIRYGGLYPFQVIARHPAQPSAVPAAVPYHDLRTVLAVRDGRGHDDEWDVDVAADRIREAAQWSVEQLEVRERRHCDVGISDILLPAGAEAAHTINHPGNRVLLTLGARMLDALGASAPVPPSRDLLGNIRAPLERRVIDALGIEASPRASWDVDGAVMSDDDVRRRQMHWYAEHPEFIDAVLDRYVDLIEILGLS
;
A
#
# COMPACT_ATOMS: atom_id res chain seq x y z
N MET A 1 67.72 -61.56 -22.21
CA MET A 1 69.13 -61.21 -21.96
C MET A 1 69.14 -60.21 -20.80
N LEU A 2 69.74 -60.61 -19.68
CA LEU A 2 69.74 -59.93 -18.39
C LEU A 2 70.81 -58.82 -18.31
N ARG A 3 70.50 -57.76 -17.54
CA ARG A 3 71.41 -56.85 -16.79
C ARG A 3 72.24 -55.87 -17.64
N ARG A 4 72.59 -54.65 -17.23
CA ARG A 4 72.52 -53.77 -16.02
C ARG A 4 72.74 -52.34 -16.63
N GLY A 5 72.31 -51.22 -16.05
CA GLY A 5 72.61 -50.72 -14.72
C GLY A 5 72.55 -49.19 -14.74
N VAL A 6 72.26 -48.66 -13.56
CA VAL A 6 72.00 -47.27 -13.14
C VAL A 6 73.19 -46.32 -13.36
N SER A 7 72.91 -45.05 -13.64
CA SER A 7 73.73 -43.91 -13.20
C SER A 7 72.84 -42.68 -12.95
N THR A 8 73.31 -41.86 -12.01
CA THR A 8 72.66 -40.85 -11.18
C THR A 8 72.60 -39.43 -11.79
N ASP A 9 71.90 -38.57 -11.03
CA ASP A 9 72.07 -37.11 -10.91
C ASP A 9 71.20 -36.15 -11.74
N ASP A 10 70.08 -35.80 -11.10
CA ASP A 10 69.79 -34.51 -10.44
C ASP A 10 69.70 -33.16 -11.19
N GLU A 11 68.63 -32.45 -10.80
CA GLU A 11 68.41 -31.00 -10.80
C GLU A 11 68.48 -30.16 -12.10
N ARG A 12 67.28 -29.90 -12.67
CA ARG A 12 66.68 -28.54 -12.80
C ARG A 12 65.38 -28.59 -13.62
N ARG A 13 64.22 -28.54 -12.96
CA ARG A 13 62.91 -28.30 -13.61
C ARG A 13 62.41 -26.89 -13.30
N GLN A 14 62.39 -26.05 -14.32
CA GLN A 14 61.61 -24.80 -14.36
C GLN A 14 60.10 -25.14 -14.32
N PRO A 15 59.26 -24.40 -13.58
CA PRO A 15 57.83 -24.67 -13.56
C PRO A 15 57.13 -24.06 -14.79
N ARG A 16 56.25 -24.88 -15.37
CA ARG A 16 55.34 -24.55 -16.47
C ARG A 16 54.39 -23.43 -16.05
N ARG A 17 54.26 -22.37 -16.87
CA ARG A 17 53.17 -21.40 -16.79
C ARG A 17 51.85 -22.09 -17.13
N SER A 18 51.02 -22.31 -16.12
CA SER A 18 49.61 -22.67 -16.28
C SER A 18 48.80 -21.39 -16.49
N MET A 19 48.14 -21.27 -17.64
CA MET A 19 47.09 -20.28 -17.87
C MET A 19 45.88 -20.66 -17.03
N CYS A 20 45.73 -20.03 -15.86
CA CYS A 20 44.48 -20.07 -15.10
C CYS A 20 43.58 -18.97 -15.66
N SER A 21 42.48 -19.39 -16.29
CA SER A 21 41.34 -18.56 -16.67
C SER A 21 40.85 -17.79 -15.43
N ARG A 22 40.92 -16.45 -15.47
CA ARG A 22 40.31 -15.59 -14.45
C ARG A 22 38.79 -15.66 -14.65
N ALA A 23 38.11 -16.35 -13.74
CA ALA A 23 36.70 -16.13 -13.50
C ALA A 23 36.48 -14.63 -13.21
N PRO A 24 35.37 -14.02 -13.68
CA PRO A 24 35.10 -12.62 -13.36
C PRO A 24 35.01 -12.48 -11.84
N MET A 25 35.89 -11.65 -11.29
CA MET A 25 35.79 -11.16 -9.93
C MET A 25 34.41 -10.51 -9.80
N ARG A 26 33.50 -11.14 -9.06
CA ARG A 26 32.35 -10.46 -8.49
C ARG A 26 32.90 -9.24 -7.77
N SER A 27 32.48 -8.04 -8.19
CA SER A 27 32.83 -6.82 -7.49
C SER A 27 32.34 -6.96 -6.05
N SER A 28 33.17 -6.48 -5.13
CA SER A 28 32.90 -6.37 -3.70
C SER A 28 31.80 -5.36 -3.33
N ASP A 29 30.95 -4.98 -4.30
CA ASP A 29 29.84 -4.03 -4.16
C ASP A 29 28.49 -4.72 -3.92
N ASP A 30 28.46 -6.06 -3.83
CA ASP A 30 27.37 -6.83 -3.19
C ASP A 30 27.40 -6.63 -1.65
N LEU A 31 27.55 -5.39 -1.17
CA LEU A 31 27.10 -5.01 0.16
C LEU A 31 25.59 -5.23 0.14
N ALA A 32 25.17 -6.39 0.64
CA ALA A 32 23.82 -6.93 0.53
C ALA A 32 22.77 -5.82 0.70
N ALA A 33 22.23 -5.36 -0.43
CA ALA A 33 21.21 -4.32 -0.46
C ALA A 33 20.13 -4.65 0.58
N ASP A 34 19.74 -3.66 1.37
CA ASP A 34 18.75 -3.85 2.42
C ASP A 34 17.42 -4.38 1.83
N GLY A 35 16.51 -4.83 2.70
CA GLY A 35 15.24 -5.42 2.26
C GLY A 35 14.42 -4.50 1.34
N ARG A 36 14.40 -3.20 1.62
CA ARG A 36 13.69 -2.18 0.83
C ARG A 36 14.36 -2.02 -0.53
N THR A 37 15.68 -1.85 -0.56
CA THR A 37 16.43 -1.65 -1.81
C THR A 37 16.25 -2.83 -2.76
N ARG A 38 16.26 -4.07 -2.26
CA ARG A 38 15.94 -5.26 -3.07
C ARG A 38 14.48 -5.32 -3.50
N HIS A 39 13.55 -4.93 -2.63
CA HIS A 39 12.12 -4.94 -2.94
C HIS A 39 11.75 -3.99 -4.08
N TYR A 40 12.40 -2.82 -4.14
CA TYR A 40 12.25 -1.80 -5.19
C TYR A 40 13.44 -1.81 -6.16
N GLY A 41 13.93 -3.00 -6.51
CA GLY A 41 15.23 -3.17 -7.15
C GLY A 41 15.43 -2.41 -8.46
N GLU A 42 14.40 -2.34 -9.31
CA GLU A 42 14.46 -1.57 -10.56
C GLU A 42 14.50 -0.06 -10.30
N PHE A 43 13.69 0.45 -9.35
CA PHE A 43 13.70 1.86 -8.95
C PHE A 43 15.06 2.30 -8.41
N TYR A 44 15.74 1.44 -7.63
CA TYR A 44 17.07 1.71 -7.10
C TYR A 44 18.22 1.37 -8.06
N GLY A 45 17.94 0.73 -9.20
CA GLY A 45 18.94 0.30 -10.17
C GLY A 45 19.82 -0.87 -9.71
N VAL A 46 19.36 -1.64 -8.71
CA VAL A 46 20.05 -2.85 -8.23
C VAL A 46 19.56 -4.14 -8.91
N THR A 47 18.44 -4.07 -9.61
CA THR A 47 17.94 -5.14 -10.48
C THR A 47 17.85 -4.59 -11.89
N GLU A 48 18.49 -5.26 -12.85
CA GLU A 48 18.34 -4.90 -14.26
C GLU A 48 16.87 -5.04 -14.66
N ALA A 49 16.35 -4.03 -15.36
CA ALA A 49 15.07 -4.17 -16.03
C ALA A 49 15.14 -5.40 -16.96
N PRO A 50 14.06 -6.19 -17.10
CA PRO A 50 14.04 -7.28 -18.07
C PRO A 50 14.55 -6.77 -19.42
N GLY A 51 15.55 -7.45 -20.00
CA GLY A 51 16.24 -7.01 -21.21
C GLY A 51 15.26 -6.66 -22.35
N THR A 52 15.53 -5.53 -23.02
CA THR A 52 14.83 -4.96 -24.20
C THR A 52 13.30 -4.93 -24.10
N ASP A 53 12.75 -4.53 -22.95
CA ASP A 53 11.38 -4.01 -22.94
C ASP A 53 11.39 -2.56 -23.43
N ASP A 54 11.27 -2.38 -24.75
CA ASP A 54 11.32 -1.08 -25.44
C ASP A 54 10.02 -0.28 -25.29
N ARG A 55 9.03 -0.79 -24.53
CA ARG A 55 7.79 -0.07 -24.25
C ARG A 55 8.05 1.20 -23.45
N GLU A 56 7.21 2.20 -23.70
CA GLU A 56 7.21 3.43 -22.91
C GLU A 56 6.86 3.16 -21.44
N MET A 57 7.27 4.05 -20.55
CA MET A 57 7.11 3.86 -19.11
C MET A 57 5.77 4.42 -18.61
N LEU A 58 5.06 3.60 -17.82
CA LEU A 58 3.94 4.02 -16.99
C LEU A 58 4.34 3.94 -15.51
N VAL A 59 4.22 5.05 -14.80
CA VAL A 59 4.48 5.14 -13.36
C VAL A 59 3.16 5.23 -12.62
N VAL A 60 2.92 4.33 -11.66
CA VAL A 60 1.79 4.42 -10.73
C VAL A 60 2.27 5.05 -9.43
N TRP A 61 1.63 6.13 -9.02
CA TRP A 61 2.10 6.99 -7.95
C TRP A 61 1.05 7.19 -6.87
N GLY A 62 1.42 7.04 -5.60
CA GLY A 62 0.49 7.19 -4.49
C GLY A 62 0.91 6.46 -3.21
N ASN A 63 -0.05 6.17 -2.35
CA ASN A 63 0.16 5.39 -1.13
C ASN A 63 0.32 3.88 -1.43
N CYS A 64 0.16 3.02 -0.42
CA CYS A 64 0.25 1.56 -0.57
C CYS A 64 -0.66 0.98 -1.67
N GLN A 65 -1.78 1.64 -2.00
CA GLN A 65 -2.70 1.22 -3.06
C GLN A 65 -2.05 1.31 -4.46
N ALA A 66 -1.06 2.18 -4.64
CA ALA A 66 -0.41 2.38 -5.94
C ALA A 66 0.28 1.10 -6.45
N GLU A 67 0.93 0.34 -5.57
CA GLU A 67 1.54 -0.92 -5.99
C GLU A 67 0.49 -1.98 -6.35
N ALA A 68 -0.61 -2.04 -5.60
CA ALA A 68 -1.71 -2.93 -5.92
C ALA A 68 -2.32 -2.61 -7.29
N LEU A 69 -2.54 -1.32 -7.57
CA LEU A 69 -3.02 -0.85 -8.86
C LEU A 69 -2.01 -1.11 -9.97
N ARG A 70 -0.71 -0.89 -9.74
CA ARG A 70 0.35 -1.23 -10.73
C ARG A 70 0.28 -2.70 -11.12
N ILE A 71 0.11 -3.61 -10.15
CA ILE A 71 -0.04 -5.04 -10.42
C ILE A 71 -1.24 -5.30 -11.33
N VAL A 72 -2.39 -4.68 -11.04
CA VAL A 72 -3.61 -4.79 -11.85
C VAL A 72 -3.39 -4.26 -13.27
N LEU A 73 -2.80 -3.08 -13.44
CA LEU A 73 -2.55 -2.53 -14.77
C LEU A 73 -1.58 -3.43 -15.55
N SER A 74 -0.49 -3.87 -14.91
CA SER A 74 0.53 -4.72 -15.52
C SER A 74 0.05 -6.13 -15.87
N SER A 75 -1.11 -6.56 -15.37
CA SER A 75 -1.69 -7.86 -15.70
C SER A 75 -2.50 -7.85 -17.00
N SER A 76 -2.76 -6.67 -17.58
CA SER A 76 -3.38 -6.57 -18.90
C SER A 76 -2.43 -7.11 -20.00
N PRO A 77 -2.91 -8.00 -20.88
CA PRO A 77 -2.05 -8.73 -21.82
C PRO A 77 -1.46 -7.86 -22.93
N ASP A 78 -2.10 -6.74 -23.26
CA ASP A 78 -1.77 -5.85 -24.37
C ASP A 78 -1.43 -4.43 -23.91
N LEU A 79 -1.14 -4.24 -22.61
CA LEU A 79 -0.69 -2.95 -22.09
C LEU A 79 0.57 -2.49 -22.87
N PRO A 80 0.49 -1.33 -23.58
CA PRO A 80 1.60 -0.86 -24.42
C PRO A 80 2.73 -0.22 -23.59
N PHE A 81 2.60 -0.20 -22.27
CA PHE A 81 3.55 0.40 -21.34
C PHE A 81 4.21 -0.66 -20.45
N ARG A 82 5.45 -0.42 -20.09
CA ARG A 82 6.11 -1.12 -18.99
C ARG A 82 5.90 -0.36 -17.69
N THR A 83 5.63 -1.08 -16.60
CA THR A 83 5.44 -0.49 -15.27
C THR A 83 6.63 -0.74 -14.37
N VAL A 84 7.00 0.23 -13.53
CA VAL A 84 8.06 0.08 -12.53
C VAL A 84 7.46 0.06 -11.13
N ARG A 85 7.95 -0.82 -10.26
CA ARG A 85 7.59 -0.85 -8.84
C ARG A 85 8.27 0.30 -8.11
N VAL A 86 7.50 1.12 -7.40
CA VAL A 86 7.98 2.34 -6.73
C VAL A 86 7.57 2.31 -5.25
N PRO A 87 8.41 2.82 -4.32
CA PRO A 87 8.00 3.02 -2.94
C PRO A 87 6.76 3.93 -2.85
N PRO A 88 5.82 3.67 -1.93
CA PRO A 88 4.69 4.55 -1.74
C PRO A 88 5.17 5.92 -1.22
N VAL A 89 4.45 6.99 -1.57
CA VAL A 89 4.90 8.38 -1.34
C VAL A 89 5.19 8.74 0.12
N HIS A 90 4.59 8.03 1.07
CA HIS A 90 4.82 8.25 2.50
C HIS A 90 6.06 7.54 3.04
N GLU A 91 6.70 6.70 2.24
CA GLU A 91 7.99 6.06 2.54
C GLU A 91 9.15 6.70 1.78
N LEU A 92 8.90 7.65 0.87
CA LEU A 92 9.97 8.33 0.13
C LEU A 92 10.71 9.34 1.03
N GLU A 93 12.03 9.34 0.89
CA GLU A 93 12.93 10.24 1.60
C GLU A 93 13.71 11.14 0.64
N SER A 94 14.40 12.15 1.19
CA SER A 94 15.22 13.07 0.39
C SER A 94 16.32 12.36 -0.43
N SER A 95 16.82 11.22 0.06
CA SER A 95 17.80 10.36 -0.61
C SER A 95 17.23 9.67 -1.87
N ASP A 96 15.91 9.50 -1.96
CA ASP A 96 15.24 8.88 -3.10
C ASP A 96 15.04 9.85 -4.28
N LEU A 97 15.17 11.17 -4.06
CA LEU A 97 14.74 12.18 -5.03
C LEU A 97 15.43 12.08 -6.40
N ALA A 98 16.72 11.79 -6.43
CA ALA A 98 17.44 11.61 -7.70
C ALA A 98 16.89 10.42 -8.52
N ARG A 99 16.40 9.38 -7.83
CA ARG A 99 15.76 8.22 -8.47
C ARG A 99 14.34 8.54 -8.94
N VAL A 100 13.58 9.27 -8.12
CA VAL A 100 12.26 9.79 -8.49
C VAL A 100 12.36 10.64 -9.75
N GLU A 101 13.24 11.63 -9.77
CA GLU A 101 13.42 12.53 -10.91
C GLU A 101 13.82 11.76 -12.18
N HIS A 102 14.76 10.82 -12.07
CA HIS A 102 15.17 9.99 -13.20
C HIS A 102 14.01 9.15 -13.76
N LEU A 103 13.21 8.53 -12.88
CA LEU A 103 12.06 7.72 -13.27
C LEU A 103 10.98 8.58 -13.94
N VAL A 104 10.57 9.67 -13.27
CA VAL A 104 9.44 10.51 -13.68
C VAL A 104 9.72 11.20 -15.02
N ARG A 105 10.93 11.74 -15.23
CA ARG A 105 11.31 12.35 -16.52
C ARG A 105 11.24 11.41 -17.72
N ARG A 106 11.22 10.09 -17.49
CA ARG A 106 11.13 9.05 -18.54
C ARG A 106 9.72 8.48 -18.68
N ALA A 107 8.78 8.87 -17.83
CA ALA A 107 7.40 8.41 -17.90
C ALA A 107 6.73 9.01 -19.14
N ALA A 108 6.06 8.16 -19.92
CA ALA A 108 5.07 8.60 -20.91
C ALA A 108 3.69 8.79 -20.26
N VAL A 109 3.41 8.01 -19.21
CA VAL A 109 2.16 8.09 -18.45
C VAL A 109 2.43 8.07 -16.94
N ILE A 110 1.73 8.93 -16.20
CA ILE A 110 1.73 8.96 -14.74
C ILE A 110 0.30 8.72 -14.25
N VAL A 111 0.06 7.60 -13.58
CA VAL A 111 -1.22 7.27 -12.93
C VAL A 111 -1.11 7.59 -11.44
N SER A 112 -1.59 8.75 -11.01
CA SER A 112 -1.30 9.32 -9.70
C SER A 112 -2.52 9.45 -8.79
N GLN A 113 -2.34 9.23 -7.50
CA GLN A 113 -3.31 9.73 -6.50
C GLN A 113 -3.18 11.25 -6.35
N PRO A 114 -4.21 11.96 -5.83
CA PRO A 114 -4.14 13.40 -5.57
C PRO A 114 -3.23 13.73 -4.37
N VAL A 115 -1.92 13.66 -4.60
CA VAL A 115 -0.87 14.04 -3.65
C VAL A 115 -0.57 15.53 -3.84
N ARG A 116 -0.69 16.33 -2.79
CA ARG A 116 -0.41 17.77 -2.85
C ARG A 116 1.05 18.05 -3.22
N ALA A 117 1.30 19.18 -3.88
CA ALA A 117 2.65 19.68 -4.11
C ALA A 117 3.43 19.84 -2.79
N GLY A 118 4.74 19.59 -2.83
CA GLY A 118 5.61 19.69 -1.66
C GLY A 118 5.21 18.72 -0.53
N TYR A 119 4.66 17.55 -0.87
CA TYR A 119 4.21 16.57 0.12
C TYR A 119 5.37 16.16 1.03
N ARG A 120 5.18 16.34 2.34
CA ARG A 120 6.20 16.13 3.39
C ARG A 120 7.51 16.92 3.16
N GLY A 121 7.42 18.07 2.48
CA GLY A 121 8.60 18.90 2.17
C GLY A 121 9.42 18.39 0.99
N LEU A 122 8.89 17.43 0.23
CA LEU A 122 9.54 16.84 -0.94
C LEU A 122 8.74 17.17 -2.21
N PRO A 123 9.40 17.39 -3.36
CA PRO A 123 8.72 17.67 -4.64
C PRO A 123 8.18 16.37 -5.27
N ILE A 124 7.23 15.73 -4.59
CA ILE A 124 6.70 14.40 -4.94
C ILE A 124 5.17 14.39 -5.06
N GLY A 125 4.54 15.57 -5.06
CA GLY A 125 3.13 15.74 -5.32
C GLY A 125 2.78 15.60 -6.80
N GLY A 126 1.51 15.37 -7.10
CA GLY A 126 1.01 15.30 -8.48
C GLY A 126 1.42 16.50 -9.34
N PRO A 127 1.25 17.76 -8.87
CA PRO A 127 1.75 18.93 -9.60
C PRO A 127 3.27 18.92 -9.81
N ASP A 128 4.04 18.52 -8.79
CA ASP A 128 5.50 18.44 -8.88
C ASP A 128 5.93 17.44 -9.97
N LEU A 129 5.24 16.30 -10.07
CA LEU A 129 5.51 15.29 -11.10
C LEU A 129 5.16 15.77 -12.50
N ALA A 130 4.03 16.47 -12.65
CA ALA A 130 3.61 17.04 -13.94
C ALA A 130 4.63 18.08 -14.43
N ASP A 131 5.18 18.91 -13.53
CA ASP A 131 6.24 19.86 -13.86
C ASP A 131 7.56 19.16 -14.24
N MET A 132 7.88 18.03 -13.59
CA MET A 132 9.08 17.23 -13.91
C MET A 132 8.97 16.51 -15.26
N ALA A 133 7.76 16.12 -15.67
CA ALA A 133 7.50 15.36 -16.89
C ALA A 133 6.35 15.98 -17.71
N PRO A 134 6.54 17.18 -18.29
CA PRO A 134 5.46 17.93 -18.95
C PRO A 134 4.92 17.25 -20.21
N SER A 135 5.66 16.30 -20.78
CA SER A 135 5.23 15.50 -21.93
C SER A 135 4.44 14.25 -21.53
N ALA A 136 4.42 13.88 -20.24
CA ALA A 136 3.71 12.71 -19.76
C ALA A 136 2.20 12.99 -19.70
N SER A 137 1.39 12.02 -20.12
CA SER A 137 -0.04 12.04 -19.83
C SER A 137 -0.27 11.70 -18.36
N VAL A 138 -1.17 12.42 -17.69
CA VAL A 138 -1.48 12.20 -16.27
C VAL A 138 -2.91 11.71 -16.14
N ILE A 139 -3.12 10.64 -15.37
CA ILE A 139 -4.43 10.13 -14.98
C ILE A 139 -4.49 10.14 -13.45
N VAL A 140 -5.44 10.86 -12.87
CA VAL A 140 -5.60 11.00 -11.43
C VAL A 140 -6.73 10.10 -10.91
N TRP A 141 -6.45 9.35 -9.85
CA TRP A 141 -7.38 8.40 -9.25
C TRP A 141 -7.48 8.54 -7.74
N PRO A 142 -8.60 8.16 -7.13
CA PRO A 142 -8.86 8.49 -5.74
C PRO A 142 -8.01 7.65 -4.78
N VAL A 143 -7.68 8.26 -3.64
CA VAL A 143 -7.30 7.49 -2.46
C VAL A 143 -8.56 6.79 -1.94
N ILE A 144 -8.71 5.50 -2.20
CA ILE A 144 -9.90 4.74 -1.81
C ILE A 144 -9.94 4.65 -0.29
N ARG A 145 -11.00 5.18 0.30
CA ARG A 145 -11.32 5.00 1.72
C ARG A 145 -12.79 4.68 1.88
N TYR A 146 -13.08 3.51 2.43
CA TYR A 146 -14.44 3.01 2.63
C TYR A 146 -14.63 2.44 4.03
N GLY A 147 -15.37 3.18 4.87
CA GLY A 147 -15.70 2.82 6.24
C GLY A 147 -16.94 1.93 6.40
N GLY A 148 -17.70 1.67 5.33
CA GLY A 148 -18.99 0.98 5.47
C GLY A 148 -18.90 -0.45 6.03
N LEU A 149 -17.81 -1.17 5.78
CA LEU A 149 -17.57 -2.49 6.39
C LEU A 149 -17.03 -2.41 7.82
N TYR A 150 -16.46 -1.27 8.20
CA TYR A 150 -15.71 -1.07 9.44
C TYR A 150 -16.06 0.31 10.03
N PRO A 151 -17.32 0.55 10.45
CA PRO A 151 -17.85 1.89 10.73
C PRO A 151 -17.10 2.62 11.84
N PHE A 152 -16.48 1.89 12.77
CA PHE A 152 -15.71 2.46 13.88
C PHE A 152 -14.24 2.69 13.55
N GLN A 153 -13.73 2.12 12.45
CA GLN A 153 -12.33 2.19 12.08
C GLN A 153 -12.04 3.51 11.35
N VAL A 154 -11.09 4.31 11.87
CA VAL A 154 -10.75 5.63 11.33
C VAL A 154 -9.24 5.88 11.26
N ILE A 155 -8.83 6.88 10.46
CA ILE A 155 -7.42 7.31 10.32
C ILE A 155 -7.33 8.81 10.64
N ALA A 156 -6.73 9.13 11.78
CA ALA A 156 -6.30 10.47 12.12
C ALA A 156 -4.78 10.56 12.09
N ARG A 157 -4.28 11.78 11.91
CA ARG A 157 -2.85 12.12 11.95
C ARG A 157 -2.70 13.40 12.73
N HIS A 158 -1.77 13.42 13.68
CA HIS A 158 -1.39 14.63 14.38
C HIS A 158 -0.25 15.35 13.60
N PRO A 159 -0.33 16.67 13.35
CA PRO A 159 0.68 17.39 12.55
C PRO A 159 2.11 17.28 13.09
N ALA A 160 2.28 17.22 14.41
CA ALA A 160 3.60 17.05 15.02
C ALA A 160 4.17 15.62 14.86
N GLN A 161 3.31 14.63 14.62
CA GLN A 161 3.67 13.22 14.50
C GLN A 161 2.92 12.55 13.33
N PRO A 162 3.14 12.99 12.07
CA PRO A 162 2.30 12.60 10.93
C PRO A 162 2.46 11.14 10.50
N SER A 163 3.47 10.44 11.03
CA SER A 163 3.71 9.01 10.79
C SER A 163 3.31 8.13 11.96
N ALA A 164 2.93 8.69 13.11
CA ALA A 164 2.50 7.90 14.25
C ALA A 164 1.14 7.23 13.96
N VAL A 165 1.02 6.00 14.44
CA VAL A 165 -0.16 5.15 14.27
C VAL A 165 -0.46 4.44 15.58
N PRO A 166 -1.73 4.08 15.86
CA PRO A 166 -2.06 3.32 17.05
C PRO A 166 -1.29 2.01 17.15
N ALA A 167 -1.09 1.54 18.38
CA ALA A 167 -0.49 0.24 18.63
C ALA A 167 -1.33 -0.92 18.05
N ALA A 168 -0.66 -2.05 17.78
CA ALA A 168 -1.20 -3.27 17.17
C ALA A 168 -1.61 -3.16 15.69
N VAL A 169 -2.48 -2.22 15.34
CA VAL A 169 -2.97 -2.01 13.98
C VAL A 169 -3.00 -0.52 13.65
N PRO A 170 -2.73 -0.10 12.40
CA PRO A 170 -2.52 1.30 12.06
C PRO A 170 -3.82 2.10 11.88
N TYR A 171 -4.83 1.80 12.70
CA TYR A 171 -6.18 2.37 12.63
C TYR A 171 -6.68 2.68 14.03
N HIS A 172 -7.36 3.82 14.19
CA HIS A 172 -8.07 4.13 15.41
C HIS A 172 -9.43 3.43 15.39
N ASP A 173 -9.93 3.05 16.55
CA ASP A 173 -11.31 2.64 16.76
C ASP A 173 -12.05 3.73 17.55
N LEU A 174 -13.17 4.24 17.01
CA LEU A 174 -13.95 5.32 17.62
C LEU A 174 -14.47 4.94 19.01
N ARG A 175 -14.88 3.69 19.22
CA ARG A 175 -15.39 3.21 20.52
C ARG A 175 -14.28 3.26 21.56
N THR A 176 -13.07 2.86 21.17
CA THR A 176 -11.88 2.94 22.04
C THR A 176 -11.49 4.37 22.37
N VAL A 177 -11.50 5.28 21.38
CA VAL A 177 -11.20 6.70 21.59
C VAL A 177 -12.20 7.35 22.57
N LEU A 178 -13.49 7.10 22.36
CA LEU A 178 -14.55 7.63 23.23
C LEU A 178 -14.46 7.04 24.65
N ALA A 179 -14.16 5.74 24.76
CA ALA A 179 -13.95 5.11 26.06
C ALA A 179 -12.79 5.77 26.85
N VAL A 180 -11.65 6.04 26.20
CA VAL A 180 -10.52 6.72 26.85
C VAL A 180 -10.89 8.16 27.23
N ARG A 181 -11.55 8.90 26.33
CA ARG A 181 -12.05 10.26 26.59
C ARG A 181 -12.95 10.30 27.84
N ASP A 182 -13.81 9.30 28.01
CA ASP A 182 -14.78 9.22 29.10
C ASP A 182 -14.20 8.60 30.39
N GLY A 183 -12.89 8.33 30.41
CA GLY A 183 -12.18 7.78 31.57
C GLY A 183 -12.50 6.32 31.86
N ARG A 184 -12.99 5.57 30.87
CA ARG A 184 -13.30 4.14 30.98
C ARG A 184 -12.03 3.29 30.90
N GLY A 185 -11.98 2.25 31.74
CA GLY A 185 -10.89 1.30 31.80
C GLY A 185 -10.98 0.21 30.73
N HIS A 186 -9.93 -0.60 30.64
CA HIS A 186 -9.86 -1.73 29.70
C HIS A 186 -10.80 -2.89 30.06
N ASP A 187 -11.22 -2.98 31.32
CA ASP A 187 -12.17 -4.00 31.81
C ASP A 187 -13.64 -3.59 31.58
N ASP A 188 -13.90 -2.33 31.20
CA ASP A 188 -15.26 -1.86 30.93
C ASP A 188 -15.78 -2.39 29.58
N GLU A 189 -17.11 -2.56 29.48
CA GLU A 189 -17.80 -2.96 28.26
C GLU A 189 -17.61 -1.93 27.14
N TRP A 190 -16.68 -2.19 26.24
CA TRP A 190 -16.27 -1.22 25.24
C TRP A 190 -17.17 -1.15 24.02
N ASP A 191 -17.91 -2.23 23.75
CA ASP A 191 -18.78 -2.29 22.60
C ASP A 191 -20.02 -1.43 22.82
N VAL A 192 -20.57 -0.92 21.73
CA VAL A 192 -21.70 0.01 21.74
C VAL A 192 -22.78 -0.52 20.81
N ASP A 193 -24.04 -0.46 21.26
CA ASP A 193 -25.15 -0.84 20.40
C ASP A 193 -25.41 0.28 19.38
N VAL A 194 -25.42 -0.08 18.10
CA VAL A 194 -25.64 0.85 16.98
C VAL A 194 -26.73 0.27 16.10
N ALA A 195 -27.80 1.05 15.93
CA ALA A 195 -28.93 0.64 15.13
C ALA A 195 -28.55 0.42 13.64
N ALA A 196 -29.22 -0.54 13.00
CA ALA A 196 -28.89 -0.96 11.65
C ALA A 196 -29.04 0.15 10.59
N ASP A 197 -29.97 1.09 10.80
CA ASP A 197 -30.13 2.29 9.96
C ASP A 197 -28.92 3.23 10.05
N ARG A 198 -28.34 3.42 11.24
CA ARG A 198 -27.10 4.21 11.43
C ARG A 198 -25.89 3.56 10.76
N ILE A 199 -25.79 2.23 10.76
CA ILE A 199 -24.74 1.51 10.02
C ILE A 199 -24.89 1.75 8.51
N ARG A 200 -26.11 1.69 7.98
CA ARG A 200 -26.38 1.99 6.56
C ARG A 200 -26.03 3.45 6.23
N GLU A 201 -26.41 4.38 7.10
CA GLU A 201 -26.10 5.80 6.96
C GLU A 201 -24.58 6.05 6.95
N ALA A 202 -23.82 5.44 7.85
CA ALA A 202 -22.36 5.54 7.88
C ALA A 202 -21.69 4.96 6.62
N ALA A 203 -22.20 3.84 6.10
CA ALA A 203 -21.72 3.26 4.85
C ALA A 203 -21.96 4.18 3.66
N GLN A 204 -23.17 4.74 3.55
CA GLN A 204 -23.54 5.69 2.50
C GLN A 204 -22.71 6.98 2.60
N TRP A 205 -22.58 7.54 3.80
CA TRP A 205 -21.74 8.71 4.05
C TRP A 205 -20.29 8.46 3.59
N SER A 206 -19.72 7.29 3.88
CA SER A 206 -18.36 6.98 3.43
C SER A 206 -18.21 6.96 1.91
N VAL A 207 -19.24 6.51 1.17
CA VAL A 207 -19.26 6.55 -0.30
C VAL A 207 -19.33 7.99 -0.79
N GLU A 208 -20.22 8.79 -0.23
CA GLU A 208 -20.38 10.22 -0.58
C GLU A 208 -19.10 11.01 -0.34
N GLN A 209 -18.39 10.76 0.78
CA GLN A 209 -17.10 11.38 1.04
C GLN A 209 -16.04 11.01 0.00
N LEU A 210 -16.06 9.78 -0.53
CA LEU A 210 -15.18 9.40 -1.63
C LEU A 210 -15.60 10.09 -2.94
N GLU A 211 -16.89 10.06 -3.27
CA GLU A 211 -17.45 10.66 -4.48
C GLU A 211 -17.16 12.18 -4.55
N VAL A 212 -17.25 12.90 -3.42
CA VAL A 212 -16.87 14.32 -3.33
C VAL A 212 -15.40 14.53 -3.69
N ARG A 213 -14.49 13.66 -3.23
CA ARG A 213 -13.05 13.74 -3.55
C ARG A 213 -12.77 13.39 -5.00
N GLU A 214 -13.48 12.39 -5.53
CA GLU A 214 -13.40 11.98 -6.94
C GLU A 214 -13.75 13.14 -7.86
N ARG A 215 -14.94 13.74 -7.69
CA ARG A 215 -15.40 14.86 -8.52
C ARG A 215 -14.47 16.08 -8.50
N ARG A 216 -13.76 16.31 -7.40
CA ARG A 216 -12.89 17.48 -7.24
C ARG A 216 -11.49 17.29 -7.81
N HIS A 217 -10.98 16.06 -7.80
CA HIS A 217 -9.54 15.83 -7.94
C HIS A 217 -9.16 14.62 -8.79
N CYS A 218 -10.10 13.86 -9.33
CA CYS A 218 -9.82 12.61 -10.04
C CYS A 218 -10.44 12.59 -11.43
N ASP A 219 -9.74 11.96 -12.37
CA ASP A 219 -10.24 11.68 -13.73
C ASP A 219 -11.06 10.38 -13.77
N VAL A 220 -10.75 9.44 -12.86
CA VAL A 220 -11.43 8.14 -12.75
C VAL A 220 -12.03 8.00 -11.36
N GLY A 221 -13.36 7.85 -11.27
CA GLY A 221 -14.06 7.53 -10.02
C GLY A 221 -14.19 6.03 -9.79
N ILE A 222 -14.52 5.62 -8.57
CA ILE A 222 -14.80 4.23 -8.18
C ILE A 222 -15.84 4.09 -7.05
N SER A 223 -16.30 5.19 -6.45
CA SER A 223 -17.24 5.19 -5.33
C SER A 223 -18.50 4.37 -5.57
N ASP A 224 -18.98 4.31 -6.82
CA ASP A 224 -20.19 3.59 -7.23
C ASP A 224 -20.14 2.07 -7.00
N ILE A 225 -18.95 1.45 -6.95
CA ILE A 225 -18.84 -0.01 -6.75
C ILE A 225 -18.75 -0.42 -5.27
N LEU A 226 -18.55 0.53 -4.35
CA LEU A 226 -18.24 0.20 -2.95
C LEU A 226 -19.36 -0.56 -2.24
N LEU A 227 -20.62 -0.10 -2.38
CA LEU A 227 -21.77 -0.82 -1.81
C LEU A 227 -22.06 -2.13 -2.57
N PRO A 228 -22.14 -2.16 -3.91
CA PRO A 228 -22.36 -3.40 -4.67
C PRO A 228 -21.28 -4.47 -4.50
N ALA A 229 -20.07 -4.10 -4.08
CA ALA A 229 -18.98 -5.03 -3.83
C ALA A 229 -19.17 -5.86 -2.54
N GLY A 230 -20.07 -5.46 -1.64
CA GLY A 230 -20.34 -6.20 -0.40
C GLY A 230 -19.06 -6.44 0.41
N ALA A 231 -18.86 -7.66 0.89
CA ALA A 231 -17.67 -8.04 1.67
C ALA A 231 -16.35 -7.96 0.87
N GLU A 232 -16.40 -7.93 -0.46
CA GLU A 232 -15.22 -7.82 -1.33
C GLU A 232 -14.76 -6.36 -1.50
N ALA A 233 -15.47 -5.39 -0.93
CA ALA A 233 -15.15 -3.98 -1.08
C ALA A 233 -13.78 -3.62 -0.47
N ALA A 234 -13.48 -4.13 0.72
CA ALA A 234 -12.27 -3.75 1.45
C ALA A 234 -11.87 -4.75 2.55
N HIS A 235 -10.57 -4.83 2.84
CA HIS A 235 -9.98 -5.56 3.95
C HIS A 235 -9.84 -4.72 5.24
N THR A 236 -9.65 -3.42 5.06
CA THR A 236 -9.69 -2.35 6.08
C THR A 236 -10.15 -1.07 5.40
N ILE A 237 -10.42 0.02 6.14
CA ILE A 237 -10.93 1.25 5.55
C ILE A 237 -10.12 1.83 4.38
N ASN A 238 -8.83 1.54 4.24
CA ASN A 238 -7.98 2.03 3.15
C ASN A 238 -7.32 0.91 2.32
N HIS A 239 -7.68 -0.35 2.55
CA HIS A 239 -7.20 -1.50 1.78
C HIS A 239 -8.36 -2.05 0.94
N PRO A 240 -8.64 -1.47 -0.24
CA PRO A 240 -9.68 -1.98 -1.13
C PRO A 240 -9.40 -3.43 -1.55
N GLY A 241 -10.46 -4.21 -1.70
CA GLY A 241 -10.36 -5.59 -2.17
C GLY A 241 -10.16 -5.67 -3.68
N ASN A 242 -9.82 -6.88 -4.16
CA ASN A 242 -9.53 -7.13 -5.57
C ASN A 242 -10.67 -6.71 -6.51
N ARG A 243 -11.94 -6.89 -6.13
CA ARG A 243 -13.08 -6.49 -6.97
C ARG A 243 -13.08 -4.99 -7.28
N VAL A 244 -12.80 -4.16 -6.27
CA VAL A 244 -12.70 -2.71 -6.42
C VAL A 244 -11.46 -2.33 -7.24
N LEU A 245 -10.30 -2.92 -6.93
CA LEU A 245 -9.05 -2.66 -7.64
C LEU A 245 -9.10 -3.05 -9.12
N LEU A 246 -9.69 -4.21 -9.45
CA LEU A 246 -9.86 -4.68 -10.82
C LEU A 246 -10.83 -3.79 -11.60
N THR A 247 -11.90 -3.32 -10.95
CA THR A 247 -12.87 -2.39 -11.58
C THR A 247 -12.21 -1.04 -11.87
N LEU A 248 -11.45 -0.49 -10.92
CA LEU A 248 -10.70 0.75 -11.12
C LEU A 248 -9.64 0.58 -12.22
N GLY A 249 -8.88 -0.51 -12.17
CA GLY A 249 -7.87 -0.83 -13.18
C GLY A 249 -8.47 -0.99 -14.57
N ALA A 250 -9.64 -1.63 -14.70
CA ALA A 250 -10.34 -1.74 -15.98
C ALA A 250 -10.73 -0.37 -16.56
N ARG A 251 -11.23 0.56 -15.72
CA ARG A 251 -11.54 1.94 -16.16
C ARG A 251 -10.30 2.69 -16.68
N MET A 252 -9.16 2.50 -16.02
CA MET A 252 -7.89 3.09 -16.46
C MET A 252 -7.34 2.44 -17.71
N LEU A 253 -7.41 1.11 -17.81
CA LEU A 253 -6.95 0.37 -19.00
C LEU A 253 -7.77 0.75 -20.22
N ASP A 254 -9.08 0.94 -20.08
CA ASP A 254 -9.95 1.48 -21.14
C ASP A 254 -9.47 2.86 -21.61
N ALA A 255 -9.18 3.78 -20.68
CA ALA A 255 -8.62 5.10 -21.00
C ALA A 255 -7.22 5.02 -21.67
N LEU A 256 -6.46 3.96 -21.41
CA LEU A 256 -5.16 3.67 -22.03
C LEU A 256 -5.26 2.85 -23.32
N GLY A 257 -6.48 2.49 -23.76
CA GLY A 257 -6.70 1.67 -24.95
C GLY A 257 -6.20 0.23 -24.82
N ALA A 258 -6.18 -0.32 -23.61
CA ALA A 258 -5.74 -1.69 -23.30
C ALA A 258 -6.90 -2.57 -22.83
N SER A 259 -6.73 -3.89 -22.95
CA SER A 259 -7.69 -4.88 -22.50
C SER A 259 -7.85 -4.89 -20.98
N ALA A 260 -8.98 -5.42 -20.52
CA ALA A 260 -9.29 -5.58 -19.10
C ALA A 260 -8.19 -6.35 -18.33
N PRO A 261 -8.00 -6.08 -17.02
CA PRO A 261 -6.94 -6.71 -16.25
C PRO A 261 -7.24 -8.19 -15.98
N VAL A 262 -6.18 -9.00 -15.90
CA VAL A 262 -6.29 -10.39 -15.45
C VAL A 262 -6.34 -10.42 -13.91
N PRO A 263 -7.32 -11.11 -13.29
CA PRO A 263 -7.41 -11.25 -11.85
C PRO A 263 -6.15 -11.90 -11.24
N PRO A 264 -5.58 -11.32 -10.17
CA PRO A 264 -4.44 -11.93 -9.48
C PRO A 264 -4.88 -13.20 -8.72
N SER A 265 -3.97 -14.15 -8.55
CA SER A 265 -4.19 -15.39 -7.78
C SER A 265 -4.21 -15.20 -6.26
N ARG A 266 -3.97 -13.97 -5.79
CA ARG A 266 -3.89 -13.59 -4.38
C ARG A 266 -4.68 -12.31 -4.12
N ASP A 267 -5.03 -12.09 -2.87
CA ASP A 267 -5.58 -10.80 -2.44
C ASP A 267 -4.48 -9.73 -2.44
N LEU A 268 -4.76 -8.61 -3.09
CA LEU A 268 -3.96 -7.41 -3.02
C LEU A 268 -4.35 -6.63 -1.76
N LEU A 269 -3.38 -6.02 -1.07
CA LEU A 269 -3.60 -5.30 0.20
C LEU A 269 -4.25 -6.14 1.32
N GLY A 270 -4.24 -7.47 1.19
CA GLY A 270 -4.86 -8.40 2.14
C GLY A 270 -3.98 -8.77 3.34
N ASN A 271 -2.88 -8.05 3.57
CA ASN A 271 -1.93 -8.30 4.65
C ASN A 271 -2.44 -7.84 6.02
N ILE A 272 -3.45 -6.96 6.05
CA ILE A 272 -4.21 -6.65 7.26
C ILE A 272 -5.67 -6.80 6.93
N ARG A 273 -6.42 -7.55 7.76
CA ARG A 273 -7.87 -7.68 7.66
C ARG A 273 -8.51 -7.36 9.00
N ALA A 274 -9.46 -6.44 8.97
CA ALA A 274 -10.25 -6.11 10.14
C ALA A 274 -11.34 -7.17 10.41
N PRO A 275 -11.80 -7.29 11.66
CA PRO A 275 -13.05 -7.96 12.00
C PRO A 275 -14.19 -7.43 11.13
N LEU A 276 -15.03 -8.34 10.64
CA LEU A 276 -16.25 -8.01 9.92
C LEU A 276 -17.41 -8.45 10.79
N GLU A 277 -18.06 -7.48 11.44
CA GLU A 277 -19.05 -7.76 12.48
C GLU A 277 -20.38 -8.23 11.89
N ARG A 278 -21.06 -9.14 12.61
CA ARG A 278 -22.38 -9.65 12.22
C ARG A 278 -23.39 -8.53 12.00
N ARG A 279 -23.43 -7.53 12.89
CA ARG A 279 -24.36 -6.39 12.77
C ARG A 279 -24.18 -5.59 11.49
N VAL A 280 -22.94 -5.50 10.98
CA VAL A 280 -22.64 -4.80 9.72
C VAL A 280 -23.12 -5.63 8.54
N ILE A 281 -22.84 -6.94 8.55
CA ILE A 281 -23.32 -7.87 7.53
C ILE A 281 -24.84 -7.82 7.43
N ASP A 282 -25.53 -7.92 8.56
CA ASP A 282 -26.98 -7.97 8.62
C ASP A 282 -27.60 -6.62 8.23
N ALA A 283 -27.04 -5.50 8.71
CA ALA A 283 -27.52 -4.16 8.38
C ALA A 283 -27.41 -3.86 6.89
N LEU A 284 -26.28 -4.21 6.27
CA LEU A 284 -26.00 -3.94 4.86
C LEU A 284 -26.53 -5.03 3.91
N GLY A 285 -27.10 -6.12 4.43
CA GLY A 285 -27.61 -7.23 3.62
C GLY A 285 -26.52 -7.95 2.84
N ILE A 286 -25.32 -8.09 3.42
CA ILE A 286 -24.16 -8.69 2.75
C ILE A 286 -24.20 -10.22 2.89
N GLU A 287 -23.94 -10.94 1.80
CA GLU A 287 -23.75 -12.39 1.85
C GLU A 287 -22.33 -12.74 2.29
N ALA A 288 -22.09 -12.76 3.60
CA ALA A 288 -20.79 -13.11 4.16
C ALA A 288 -20.89 -13.76 5.56
N SER A 289 -19.83 -14.48 5.92
CA SER A 289 -19.60 -14.91 7.30
C SER A 289 -18.85 -13.82 8.07
N PRO A 290 -19.20 -13.58 9.35
CA PRO A 290 -18.52 -12.63 10.19
C PRO A 290 -17.10 -13.09 10.48
N ARG A 291 -16.22 -12.12 10.71
CA ARG A 291 -14.85 -12.34 11.15
C ARG A 291 -14.69 -11.67 12.51
N ALA A 292 -14.37 -12.44 13.54
CA ALA A 292 -14.29 -11.94 14.91
C ALA A 292 -12.92 -11.33 15.28
N SER A 293 -11.89 -11.62 14.49
CA SER A 293 -10.50 -11.29 14.81
C SER A 293 -9.83 -10.54 13.68
N TRP A 294 -8.83 -9.75 14.04
CA TRP A 294 -7.87 -9.20 13.10
C TRP A 294 -6.97 -10.30 12.56
N ASP A 295 -6.57 -10.17 11.31
CA ASP A 295 -5.47 -10.90 10.69
C ASP A 295 -4.41 -9.87 10.29
N VAL A 296 -3.21 -9.97 10.84
CA VAL A 296 -2.06 -9.10 10.56
C VAL A 296 -0.90 -9.97 10.13
N ASP A 297 -0.60 -9.96 8.83
CA ASP A 297 0.44 -10.79 8.20
C ASP A 297 0.30 -12.29 8.53
N GLY A 298 -0.94 -12.79 8.62
CA GLY A 298 -1.26 -14.17 8.98
C GLY A 298 -1.34 -14.43 10.49
N ALA A 299 -1.01 -13.45 11.33
CA ALA A 299 -1.17 -13.54 12.78
C ALA A 299 -2.57 -13.08 13.20
N VAL A 300 -3.28 -13.96 13.92
CA VAL A 300 -4.61 -13.66 14.44
C VAL A 300 -4.50 -12.85 15.73
N MET A 301 -5.23 -11.74 15.82
CA MET A 301 -5.33 -10.91 17.03
C MET A 301 -6.79 -10.67 17.42
N SER A 302 -7.09 -10.76 18.72
CA SER A 302 -8.42 -10.43 19.23
C SER A 302 -8.64 -8.92 19.25
N ASP A 303 -9.89 -8.49 19.15
CA ASP A 303 -10.24 -7.07 19.21
C ASP A 303 -9.96 -6.49 20.61
N ASP A 304 -10.12 -7.30 21.67
CA ASP A 304 -9.74 -6.94 23.03
C ASP A 304 -8.24 -6.67 23.19
N ASP A 305 -7.38 -7.48 22.56
CA ASP A 305 -5.93 -7.24 22.58
C ASP A 305 -5.55 -5.97 21.83
N VAL A 306 -6.20 -5.71 20.69
CA VAL A 306 -6.00 -4.46 19.93
C VAL A 306 -6.41 -3.26 20.78
N ARG A 307 -7.64 -3.27 21.32
CA ARG A 307 -8.17 -2.21 22.19
C ARG A 307 -7.26 -1.92 23.38
N ARG A 308 -6.84 -2.95 24.13
CA ARG A 308 -5.97 -2.78 25.31
C ARG A 308 -4.66 -2.09 24.95
N ARG A 309 -4.04 -2.49 23.83
CA ARG A 309 -2.80 -1.87 23.33
C ARG A 309 -3.05 -0.44 22.86
N GLN A 310 -4.17 -0.16 22.22
CA GLN A 310 -4.52 1.19 21.80
C GLN A 310 -4.83 2.12 22.98
N MET A 311 -5.53 1.65 24.02
CA MET A 311 -5.77 2.43 25.24
C MET A 311 -4.45 2.83 25.91
N HIS A 312 -3.49 1.90 26.01
CA HIS A 312 -2.16 2.22 26.50
C HIS A 312 -1.44 3.25 25.62
N TRP A 313 -1.56 3.11 24.29
CA TRP A 313 -1.00 4.05 23.34
C TRP A 313 -1.59 5.47 23.50
N TYR A 314 -2.91 5.60 23.69
CA TYR A 314 -3.53 6.91 23.92
C TYR A 314 -3.10 7.58 25.24
N ALA A 315 -2.70 6.80 26.26
CA ALA A 315 -2.14 7.36 27.48
C ALA A 315 -0.77 8.05 27.22
N GLU A 316 -0.01 7.56 26.24
CA GLU A 316 1.28 8.14 25.81
C GLU A 316 1.10 9.21 24.71
N HIS A 317 -0.03 9.16 24.00
CA HIS A 317 -0.35 10.01 22.84
C HIS A 317 -1.75 10.65 22.94
N PRO A 318 -2.06 11.42 24.01
CA PRO A 318 -3.39 11.96 24.23
C PRO A 318 -3.84 12.93 23.13
N GLU A 319 -2.91 13.59 22.44
CA GLU A 319 -3.21 14.54 21.35
C GLU A 319 -3.94 13.89 20.16
N PHE A 320 -3.88 12.57 20.04
CA PHE A 320 -4.60 11.84 19.00
C PHE A 320 -6.08 11.62 19.31
N ILE A 321 -6.50 11.76 20.59
CA ILE A 321 -7.92 11.70 20.96
C ILE A 321 -8.64 12.86 20.29
N ASP A 322 -8.18 14.09 20.55
CA ASP A 322 -8.76 15.31 19.96
C ASP A 322 -8.67 15.28 18.43
N ALA A 323 -7.53 14.85 17.87
CA ALA A 323 -7.36 14.75 16.42
C ALA A 323 -8.34 13.76 15.75
N VAL A 324 -8.78 12.71 16.45
CA VAL A 324 -9.82 11.80 15.97
C VAL A 324 -11.20 12.45 16.11
N LEU A 325 -11.53 12.97 17.30
CA LEU A 325 -12.85 13.54 17.58
C LEU A 325 -13.18 14.71 16.66
N ASP A 326 -12.23 15.64 16.47
CA ASP A 326 -12.40 16.79 15.59
C ASP A 326 -12.59 16.38 14.12
N ARG A 327 -11.84 15.37 13.69
CA ARG A 327 -11.83 14.92 12.29
C ARG A 327 -13.08 14.13 11.92
N TYR A 328 -13.69 13.44 12.88
CA TYR A 328 -14.75 12.46 12.67
C TYR A 328 -16.05 12.81 13.38
N VAL A 329 -16.27 14.08 13.74
CA VAL A 329 -17.50 14.57 14.39
C VAL A 329 -18.77 14.12 13.66
N ASP A 330 -18.84 14.28 12.33
CA ASP A 330 -20.00 13.88 11.54
C ASP A 330 -20.26 12.37 11.63
N LEU A 331 -19.21 11.55 11.57
CA LEU A 331 -19.34 10.10 11.65
C LEU A 331 -19.77 9.65 13.05
N ILE A 332 -19.27 10.31 14.10
CA ILE A 332 -19.67 10.07 15.49
C ILE A 332 -21.16 10.38 15.65
N GLU A 333 -21.65 11.50 15.11
CA GLU A 333 -23.07 11.86 15.14
C GLU A 333 -23.93 10.87 14.35
N ILE A 334 -23.51 10.49 13.14
CA ILE A 334 -24.20 9.49 12.30
C ILE A 334 -24.33 8.16 13.06
N LEU A 335 -23.28 7.73 13.75
CA LEU A 335 -23.30 6.48 14.51
C LEU A 335 -24.04 6.60 15.85
N GLY A 336 -24.46 7.80 16.26
CA GLY A 336 -25.12 8.03 17.55
C GLY A 336 -24.19 7.88 18.75
N LEU A 337 -22.91 8.21 18.58
CA LEU A 337 -21.85 8.04 19.59
C LEU A 337 -21.46 9.36 20.30
N SER A 338 -22.15 10.46 19.97
CA SER A 338 -21.92 11.81 20.50
C SER A 338 -22.32 11.97 21.97
#